data_AF-A0AA39WR32-F1
#
_entry.id   AF-A0AA39WR32-F1
#
_cell.length_a   1.000
_cell.length_b   1.000
_cell.length_c   1.000
_cell.angle_alpha   90.00
_cell.angle_beta   90.00
_cell.angle_gamma   90.00
#
_symmetry.space_group_name_H-M   'P 1'
#
loop_
_entity.id
_entity.type
_entity.pdbx_description
1 polymer ?
#
loop_
_entity_poly.entity_id
_entity_poly.type
_entity_poly.pdbx_seq_one_letter_code
_entity_poly.pdbx_strand_id
1 'polypeptide(L)'
;MHLLSFALILPAILALPAPDEPTLISRAVSPPNGTCGLVLGGANQGNTCPGETACCSQYGYCGSSEQFCLTTGGCQARYSNSSSACHAPRSGVSISIDGTCGSTGVGKNGYRCPNNATIACCSAS
;
A
#
# COMPACT_ATOMS: atom_id res chain seq x y z
N MET A 1 -56.23 -27.47 -27.99
CA MET A 1 -55.08 -28.28 -27.54
C MET A 1 -53.96 -28.13 -28.56
N HIS A 2 -53.08 -27.14 -28.44
CA HIS A 2 -51.76 -27.14 -29.10
C HIS A 2 -50.86 -26.32 -28.17
N LEU A 3 -50.05 -27.04 -27.40
CA LEU A 3 -49.03 -26.49 -26.52
C LEU A 3 -47.88 -26.02 -27.40
N LEU A 4 -47.71 -24.70 -27.56
CA LEU A 4 -46.49 -24.12 -28.12
C LEU A 4 -45.63 -23.65 -26.96
N SER A 5 -44.72 -24.54 -26.52
CA SER A 5 -43.65 -24.23 -25.58
C SER A 5 -42.66 -23.28 -26.23
N PHE A 6 -42.75 -21.99 -25.88
CA PHE A 6 -41.71 -21.02 -26.20
C PHE A 6 -40.53 -21.22 -25.25
N ALA A 7 -39.51 -21.94 -25.72
CA ALA A 7 -38.21 -21.97 -25.07
C ALA A 7 -37.53 -20.60 -25.26
N LEU A 8 -37.54 -19.77 -24.21
CA LEU A 8 -36.75 -18.54 -24.15
C LEU A 8 -35.27 -18.92 -23.99
N ILE A 9 -34.54 -18.87 -25.10
CA ILE A 9 -33.09 -19.07 -25.14
C ILE A 9 -32.44 -17.82 -24.55
N LEU A 10 -31.83 -17.95 -23.38
CA LEU A 10 -31.05 -16.89 -22.75
C LEU A 10 -29.86 -16.55 -23.65
N PRO A 11 -29.62 -15.28 -24.04
CA PRO A 11 -28.42 -14.95 -24.80
C PRO A 11 -27.22 -15.23 -23.89
N ALA A 12 -26.34 -16.13 -24.33
CA ALA A 12 -25.03 -16.27 -23.74
C ALA A 12 -24.30 -14.94 -23.92
N ILE A 13 -24.30 -14.11 -22.89
CA ILE A 13 -23.51 -12.90 -22.81
C ILE A 13 -22.06 -13.38 -22.91
N LEU A 14 -21.43 -13.12 -24.06
CA LEU A 14 -19.99 -13.23 -24.24
C LEU A 14 -19.36 -12.31 -23.20
N ALA A 15 -18.94 -12.89 -22.07
CA ALA A 15 -18.10 -12.22 -21.11
C ALA A 15 -16.79 -11.89 -21.84
N LEU A 16 -16.61 -10.61 -22.20
CA LEU A 16 -15.32 -10.09 -22.62
C LEU A 16 -14.32 -10.42 -21.50
N PRO A 17 -13.12 -10.94 -21.82
CA PRO A 17 -12.07 -11.06 -20.82
C PRO A 17 -11.83 -9.66 -20.23
N ALA A 18 -11.87 -9.56 -18.91
CA ALA A 18 -11.48 -8.34 -18.22
C ALA A 18 -10.09 -7.91 -18.73
N PRO A 19 -9.82 -6.61 -18.95
CA PRO A 19 -8.49 -6.16 -19.32
C PRO A 19 -7.53 -6.68 -18.25
N ASP A 20 -6.52 -7.44 -18.68
CA ASP A 20 -5.58 -8.14 -17.82
C ASP A 20 -5.10 -7.25 -16.66
N GLU A 21 -5.66 -7.48 -15.47
CA GLU A 21 -5.11 -6.95 -14.24
C GLU A 21 -3.69 -7.54 -14.15
N PRO A 22 -2.64 -6.70 -14.14
CA PRO A 22 -1.27 -7.18 -14.15
C PRO A 22 -1.06 -7.91 -12.84
N THR A 23 -1.13 -9.24 -12.92
CA THR A 23 -0.72 -10.15 -11.85
C THR A 23 0.64 -9.68 -11.35
N LEU A 24 0.85 -9.71 -10.04
CA LEU A 24 2.06 -9.17 -9.39
C LEU A 24 3.37 -9.87 -9.83
N ILE A 25 3.32 -10.75 -10.82
CA ILE A 25 4.38 -11.63 -11.30
C ILE A 25 5.23 -10.96 -12.40
N SER A 26 4.80 -9.82 -13.00
CA SER A 26 5.53 -9.23 -14.14
C SER A 26 6.13 -7.83 -13.93
N ARG A 27 6.13 -7.28 -12.72
CA ARG A 27 6.79 -5.98 -12.46
C ARG A 27 8.28 -6.19 -12.19
N ALA A 28 9.13 -5.39 -12.83
CA ALA A 28 10.56 -5.41 -12.58
C ALA A 28 10.85 -5.00 -11.13
N VAL A 29 11.82 -5.66 -10.51
CA VAL A 29 12.33 -5.26 -9.19
C VAL A 29 13.11 -3.95 -9.33
N SER A 30 13.04 -3.09 -8.31
CA SER A 30 13.64 -1.77 -8.28
C SER A 30 15.12 -1.78 -8.71
N PRO A 31 15.56 -0.79 -9.51
CA PRO A 31 16.97 -0.64 -9.86
C PRO A 31 17.82 -0.26 -8.63
N PRO A 32 19.16 -0.17 -8.78
CA PRO A 32 20.06 0.25 -7.70
C PRO A 32 19.75 1.63 -7.09
N ASN A 33 18.99 2.47 -7.80
CA ASN A 33 18.51 3.77 -7.31
C ASN A 33 17.34 3.67 -6.31
N GLY A 34 16.82 2.46 -6.06
CA GLY A 34 15.74 2.19 -5.10
C GLY A 34 14.36 2.71 -5.53
N THR A 35 14.15 3.07 -6.79
CA THR A 35 12.88 3.66 -7.24
C THR A 35 11.79 2.60 -7.43
N CYS A 36 10.57 2.91 -7.01
CA CYS A 36 9.38 2.06 -7.13
C CYS A 36 8.14 2.91 -7.45
N GLY A 37 7.01 2.26 -7.77
CA GLY A 37 5.78 3.01 -8.01
C GLY A 37 5.72 3.66 -9.39
N LEU A 38 4.68 4.48 -9.60
CA LEU A 38 4.52 5.25 -10.84
C LEU A 38 4.85 6.73 -10.67
N VAL A 39 4.71 7.26 -9.45
CA VAL A 39 4.83 8.69 -9.18
C VAL A 39 6.21 9.03 -8.64
N LEU A 40 6.64 10.28 -8.86
CA LEU A 40 7.86 10.85 -8.29
C LEU A 40 9.09 10.00 -8.65
N GLY A 41 9.75 9.38 -7.66
CA GLY A 41 10.90 8.50 -7.90
C GLY A 41 10.59 7.37 -8.88
N GLY A 42 9.34 6.90 -8.93
CA GLY A 42 8.89 5.83 -9.81
C GLY A 42 8.87 6.18 -11.30
N ALA A 43 8.81 7.47 -11.67
CA ALA A 43 8.90 7.95 -13.06
C ALA A 43 8.11 7.12 -14.10
N ASN A 44 6.89 6.70 -13.76
CA ASN A 44 6.01 5.83 -14.54
C ASN A 44 6.56 4.43 -14.90
N GLN A 45 7.63 3.96 -14.24
CA GLN A 45 8.25 2.65 -14.50
C GLN A 45 7.49 1.51 -13.83
N GLY A 46 6.90 1.74 -12.66
CA GLY A 46 6.08 0.75 -11.98
C GLY A 46 6.86 -0.39 -11.31
N ASN A 47 8.14 -0.17 -11.01
CA ASN A 47 8.99 -1.16 -10.35
C ASN A 47 8.49 -1.52 -8.94
N THR A 48 8.80 -2.74 -8.49
CA THR A 48 8.50 -3.26 -7.16
C THR A 48 9.73 -3.35 -6.28
N CYS A 49 9.56 -3.23 -4.97
CA CYS A 49 10.70 -3.29 -4.07
C CYS A 49 11.27 -4.70 -3.82
N PRO A 50 12.59 -4.83 -3.60
CA PRO A 50 13.22 -6.08 -3.16
C PRO A 50 12.87 -6.36 -1.69
N GLY A 51 13.07 -7.60 -1.24
CA GLY A 51 12.69 -8.04 0.11
C GLY A 51 13.33 -7.24 1.26
N GLU A 52 14.60 -6.87 1.14
CA GLU A 52 15.34 -6.13 2.19
C GLU A 52 14.78 -4.71 2.44
N THR A 53 14.17 -4.11 1.41
CA THR A 53 13.54 -2.79 1.44
C THR A 53 12.11 -2.87 0.92
N ALA A 54 11.34 -3.80 1.48
CA ALA A 54 10.09 -4.30 0.93
C ALA A 54 9.00 -3.25 0.63
N CYS A 55 9.02 -2.07 1.24
CA CYS A 55 7.93 -1.11 1.18
C CYS A 55 8.21 0.00 0.16
N CYS A 56 7.27 0.22 -0.75
CA CYS A 56 7.30 1.38 -1.64
C CYS A 56 6.62 2.58 -0.97
N SER A 57 7.37 3.64 -0.65
CA SER A 57 6.80 4.87 -0.07
C SER A 57 5.93 5.65 -1.06
N GLN A 58 5.12 6.58 -0.58
CA GLN A 58 4.37 7.53 -1.43
C GLN A 58 5.28 8.35 -2.37
N TYR A 59 6.57 8.46 -2.06
CA TYR A 59 7.55 9.20 -2.84
C TYR A 59 8.21 8.39 -3.98
N GLY A 60 7.83 7.12 -4.12
CA GLY A 60 8.34 6.25 -5.18
C GLY A 60 9.75 5.71 -4.89
N TYR A 61 10.06 5.46 -3.62
CA TYR A 61 11.32 4.85 -3.18
C TYR A 61 11.09 3.71 -2.20
N CYS A 62 11.94 2.69 -2.30
CA CYS A 62 11.95 1.51 -1.45
C CYS A 62 12.61 1.77 -0.10
N GLY A 63 12.05 1.18 0.96
CA GLY A 63 12.61 1.18 2.29
C GLY A 63 11.92 0.16 3.21
N SER A 64 12.39 0.06 4.44
CA SER A 64 11.90 -0.91 5.43
C SER A 64 11.48 -0.27 6.76
N SER A 65 11.72 1.04 6.95
CA SER A 65 11.26 1.75 8.14
C SER A 65 9.80 2.18 8.02
N GLU A 66 9.21 2.59 9.13
CA GLU A 66 7.77 2.90 9.21
C GLU A 66 7.34 4.07 8.32
N GLN A 67 8.25 5.02 8.05
CA GLN A 67 8.00 6.08 7.05
C GLN A 67 7.77 5.55 5.62
N PHE A 68 8.22 4.32 5.33
CA PHE A 68 7.97 3.65 4.05
C PHE A 68 6.79 2.68 4.14
N CYS A 69 6.67 1.93 5.25
CA CYS A 69 5.76 0.80 5.37
C CYS A 69 4.38 1.15 5.91
N LEU A 70 4.22 2.28 6.61
CA LEU A 70 2.93 2.65 7.17
C LEU A 70 1.96 3.08 6.09
N THR A 71 0.74 2.54 6.13
CA THR A 71 -0.35 2.94 5.22
C THR A 71 -0.74 4.40 5.43
N THR A 72 -0.64 4.91 6.66
CA THR A 72 -0.81 6.33 7.00
C THR A 72 0.30 7.23 6.45
N GLY A 73 1.48 6.68 6.16
CA GLY A 73 2.57 7.34 5.44
C GLY A 73 2.51 7.16 3.92
N GLY A 74 1.42 6.58 3.41
CA GLY A 74 1.17 6.41 1.97
C GLY A 74 1.94 5.26 1.31
N CYS A 75 2.25 4.20 2.06
CA CYS A 75 2.84 2.98 1.48
C CYS A 75 2.02 2.43 0.29
N GLN A 76 2.67 2.20 -0.85
CA GLN A 76 2.07 1.78 -2.11
C GLN A 76 2.11 0.24 -2.25
N ALA A 77 1.17 -0.47 -1.63
CA ALA A 77 1.17 -1.94 -1.54
C ALA A 77 1.34 -2.70 -2.87
N ARG A 78 0.80 -2.16 -3.98
CA ARG A 78 0.95 -2.77 -5.32
C ARG A 78 2.37 -2.72 -5.89
N TYR A 79 3.22 -1.85 -5.35
CA TYR A 79 4.61 -1.63 -5.77
C TYR A 79 5.60 -2.03 -4.66
N SER A 80 5.10 -2.59 -3.57
CA SER A 80 5.91 -3.22 -2.54
C SER A 80 6.27 -4.66 -2.95
N ASN A 81 7.19 -5.29 -2.22
CA ASN A 81 7.59 -6.68 -2.45
C ASN A 81 6.40 -7.65 -2.33
N SER A 82 5.46 -7.34 -1.43
CA SER A 82 4.18 -8.03 -1.28
C SER A 82 3.11 -7.04 -0.82
N SER A 83 1.83 -7.39 -1.00
CA SER A 83 0.71 -6.57 -0.54
C SER A 83 0.68 -6.35 0.97
N SER A 84 1.25 -7.28 1.74
CA SER A 84 1.36 -7.23 3.21
C SER A 84 2.59 -6.47 3.72
N ALA A 85 3.48 -6.02 2.84
CA ALA A 85 4.62 -5.20 3.24
C ALA A 85 4.16 -3.84 3.81
N CYS A 86 3.08 -3.28 3.27
CA CYS A 86 2.42 -2.12 3.85
C CYS A 86 1.52 -2.54 5.02
N HIS A 87 1.57 -1.81 6.13
CA HIS A 87 0.75 -2.10 7.30
C HIS A 87 0.21 -0.84 7.97
N ALA A 88 -0.92 -0.98 8.66
CA ALA A 88 -1.41 0.09 9.53
C ALA A 88 -0.46 0.32 10.72
N PRO A 89 -0.49 1.52 11.33
CA PRO A 89 0.15 1.76 12.61
C PRO A 89 -0.30 0.75 13.66
N ARG A 90 0.65 0.25 14.45
CA ARG A 90 0.37 -0.61 15.62
C ARG A 90 0.41 0.25 16.88
N SER A 91 -0.69 0.31 17.62
CA SER A 91 -0.80 1.15 18.82
C SER A 91 0.30 0.82 19.84
N GLY A 92 1.04 1.84 20.27
CA GLY A 92 2.17 1.73 21.21
C GLY A 92 3.45 1.13 20.62
N VAL A 93 3.42 0.64 19.38
CA VAL A 93 4.55 0.00 18.71
C VAL A 93 5.08 0.88 17.60
N SER A 94 4.21 1.46 16.77
CA SER A 94 4.67 2.24 15.62
C SER A 94 5.21 3.61 16.00
N ILE A 95 6.42 3.93 15.55
CA ILE A 95 7.08 5.22 15.70
C ILE A 95 6.32 6.25 14.87
N SER A 96 6.10 7.42 15.50
CA SER A 96 5.49 8.57 14.85
C SER A 96 6.26 8.99 13.59
N ILE A 97 5.52 9.18 12.50
CA ILE A 97 6.03 9.69 11.21
C ILE A 97 5.58 11.13 10.93
N ASP A 98 4.69 11.66 11.75
CA ASP A 98 4.02 12.96 11.56
C ASP A 98 4.08 13.86 12.81
N GLY A 99 4.81 13.43 13.84
CA GLY A 99 4.93 14.15 15.11
C GLY A 99 3.74 13.96 16.07
N THR A 100 2.74 13.16 15.71
CA THR A 100 1.64 12.79 16.62
C THR A 100 1.98 11.51 17.40
N CYS A 101 1.49 11.40 18.64
CA CYS A 101 1.65 10.21 19.48
C CYS A 101 0.36 9.96 20.27
N GLY A 102 0.20 8.76 20.82
CA GLY A 102 -0.87 8.40 21.75
C GLY A 102 -1.96 7.63 21.03
N SER A 103 -3.17 7.60 21.59
CA SER A 103 -4.34 6.95 20.99
C SER A 103 -5.58 7.84 20.99
N THR A 104 -5.44 9.08 21.46
CA THR A 104 -6.50 10.09 21.63
C THR A 104 -6.17 11.35 20.84
N GLY A 105 -7.18 12.17 20.54
CA GLY A 105 -6.99 13.46 19.85
C GLY A 105 -6.25 13.32 18.52
N VAL A 106 -5.18 14.12 18.34
CA VAL A 106 -4.31 14.06 17.16
C VAL A 106 -3.51 12.75 17.06
N GLY A 107 -3.37 12.02 18.17
CA GLY A 107 -2.69 10.75 18.29
C GLY A 107 -3.49 9.51 17.93
N LYS A 108 -4.71 9.61 17.39
CA LYS A 108 -5.61 8.47 17.14
C LYS A 108 -5.00 7.26 16.40
N ASN A 109 -3.88 7.44 15.70
CA ASN A 109 -3.14 6.38 15.02
C ASN A 109 -2.33 5.47 15.95
N GLY A 110 -2.24 5.75 17.25
CA GLY A 110 -1.57 4.84 18.18
C GLY A 110 -0.04 5.00 18.21
N TYR A 111 0.53 6.03 17.59
CA TYR A 111 1.98 6.14 17.49
C TYR A 111 2.65 6.31 18.86
N ARG A 112 3.85 5.74 19.00
CA ARG A 112 4.77 6.05 20.08
C ARG A 112 5.86 7.02 19.61
N CYS A 113 6.48 7.70 20.57
CA CYS A 113 7.64 8.54 20.29
C CYS A 113 8.88 7.69 20.00
N PRO A 114 9.81 8.21 19.17
CA PRO A 114 11.16 7.67 19.13
C PRO A 114 11.81 7.78 20.52
N ASN A 115 12.60 6.78 20.92
CA ASN A 115 13.28 6.77 22.22
C ASN A 115 14.28 7.93 22.39
N ASN A 116 14.73 8.55 21.30
CA ASN A 116 15.65 9.70 21.27
C ASN A 116 14.94 11.01 20.92
N ALA A 117 13.65 11.13 21.25
CA ALA A 117 12.92 12.38 21.06
C ALA A 117 13.42 13.45 22.05
N THR A 118 14.18 14.43 21.55
CA THR A 118 14.63 15.61 22.31
C THR A 118 13.58 16.71 22.39
N ILE A 119 12.47 16.56 21.65
CA ILE A 119 11.26 17.39 21.72
C ILE A 119 10.13 16.54 22.31
N ALA A 120 9.23 17.16 23.08
CA ALA A 120 8.01 16.53 23.58
C ALA A 120 7.15 16.03 22.40
N CYS A 121 7.36 14.79 21.97
CA CYS A 121 6.65 14.18 20.83
C CYS A 121 5.22 13.74 21.18
N CYS A 122 4.88 13.66 22.46
CA CYS A 122 3.52 13.43 22.90
C CYS A 122 2.90 14.75 23.33
N SER A 123 2.05 15.33 22.49
CA SER A 123 1.13 16.36 22.96
C SER A 123 0.26 15.71 24.05
N ALA A 124 0.46 16.12 25.30
CA ALA A 124 -0.44 15.76 26.38
C ALA A 124 -1.84 16.25 25.99
N SER A 125 -2.75 15.31 25.71
CA SER A 125 -4.18 15.59 25.60
C SER A 125 -4.77 15.71 26.98
#